data_AF-A0A3D1SF27-F1
#
_entry.id   AF-A0A3D1SF27-F1
#
_cell.length_a   1.000
_cell.length_b   1.000
_cell.length_c   1.000
_cell.angle_alpha   90.00
_cell.angle_beta   90.00
_cell.angle_gamma   90.00
#
_symmetry.space_group_name_H-M   'P 1'
#
loop_
_entity.id
_entity.type
_entity.pdbx_description
1 polymer ?
#
loop_
_entity_poly.entity_id
_entity_poly.type
_entity_poly.pdbx_seq_one_letter_code
_entity_poly.pdbx_strand_id
1 'polypeptide(L)' 'KQPNMQPLHNIAKNLVYAGSKQNVKMTVVDGKILYEDGKFTTVDANEVYERANRLAREICGD' A
#
# COMPACT_ATOMS: atom_id res chain seq x y z
N LYS A 1 0.10 -15.27 -6.56
CA LYS A 1 0.70 -16.13 -5.49
C LYS A 1 1.63 -15.25 -4.66
N GLN A 2 1.85 -15.53 -3.37
CA GLN A 2 2.71 -14.72 -2.48
C GLN A 2 3.94 -15.54 -2.05
N PRO A 3 5.00 -15.64 -2.88
CA PRO A 3 6.17 -16.46 -2.57
C PRO A 3 6.91 -15.99 -1.32
N ASN A 4 6.91 -14.68 -1.06
CA ASN A 4 7.53 -14.10 0.12
C ASN A 4 6.94 -14.61 1.44
N MET A 5 5.68 -15.08 1.45
CA MET A 5 5.03 -15.60 2.65
C MET A 5 5.20 -17.11 2.85
N GLN A 6 5.98 -17.79 2.00
CA GLN A 6 6.21 -19.24 2.07
C GLN A 6 7.63 -19.57 2.55
N PRO A 7 7.80 -20.61 3.39
CA PRO A 7 6.76 -21.45 4.01
C PRO A 7 6.01 -20.78 5.17
N LEU A 8 4.80 -21.25 5.48
CA LEU A 8 3.99 -20.78 6.61
C LEU A 8 4.28 -21.53 7.91
N HIS A 9 5.48 -21.37 8.45
CA HIS A 9 5.82 -21.95 9.77
C HIS A 9 5.32 -21.10 10.93
N ASN A 10 5.34 -19.77 10.79
CA ASN A 10 4.87 -18.85 11.82
C ASN A 10 4.37 -17.55 11.17
N ILE A 11 3.06 -17.31 11.25
CA ILE A 11 2.42 -16.17 10.57
C ILE A 11 2.94 -14.83 11.09
N ALA A 12 3.14 -14.69 12.40
CA ALA A 12 3.64 -13.44 12.98
C ALA A 12 5.05 -13.10 12.49
N LYS A 13 5.95 -14.10 12.44
CA LYS A 13 7.29 -13.91 11.87
C LYS A 13 7.24 -13.59 10.38
N ASN A 14 6.39 -14.28 9.62
CA ASN A 14 6.23 -13.98 8.20
C ASN A 14 5.71 -12.56 7.99
N LEU A 15 4.76 -12.08 8.81
CA LEU A 15 4.25 -10.72 8.73
C LEU A 15 5.33 -9.67 9.05
N VAL A 16 6.15 -9.90 10.09
CA VAL A 16 7.19 -8.95 10.52
C VAL A 16 8.38 -8.93 9.57
N TYR A 17 8.87 -10.10 9.16
CA TYR A 17 10.15 -10.22 8.45
C TYR A 17 10.01 -10.41 6.94
N ALA A 18 8.89 -10.98 6.48
CA ALA A 18 8.65 -11.25 5.07
C ALA A 18 7.47 -10.47 4.48
N GLY A 19 6.69 -9.81 5.32
CA GLY A 19 5.52 -9.02 4.93
C GLY A 19 5.91 -7.82 4.08
N SER A 20 5.09 -7.50 3.10
CA SER A 20 5.24 -6.35 2.22
C SER A 20 3.90 -5.66 2.03
N LYS A 21 3.93 -4.42 1.53
CA LYS A 21 2.71 -3.68 1.16
C LYS A 21 1.81 -4.43 0.18
N GLN A 22 2.38 -5.29 -0.67
CA GLN A 22 1.63 -6.10 -1.64
C GLN A 22 0.85 -7.26 -1.00
N ASN A 23 1.12 -7.59 0.26
CA ASN A 23 0.37 -8.62 0.99
C ASN A 23 -0.95 -8.11 1.57
N VAL A 24 -1.16 -6.79 1.62
CA VAL A 24 -2.42 -6.20 2.08
C VAL A 24 -3.51 -6.46 1.04
N LYS A 25 -4.58 -7.15 1.46
CA LYS A 25 -5.75 -7.44 0.62
C LYS A 25 -6.81 -6.33 0.68
N MET A 26 -7.02 -5.78 1.88
CA MET A 26 -8.05 -4.79 2.16
C MET A 26 -7.69 -3.92 3.37
N THR A 27 -8.12 -2.66 3.38
CA THR A 27 -8.10 -1.76 4.55
C THR A 27 -9.51 -1.25 4.82
N VAL A 28 -9.99 -1.40 6.06
CA VAL A 28 -11.32 -0.92 6.50
C VAL A 28 -11.16 0.01 7.70
N VAL A 29 -11.80 1.16 7.64
CA VAL A 29 -11.84 2.14 8.74
C VAL A 29 -13.29 2.56 8.94
N ASP A 30 -13.80 2.46 10.17
CA ASP A 30 -15.17 2.83 10.51
C ASP A 30 -16.23 2.21 9.57
N GLY A 31 -16.08 0.90 9.30
CA GLY A 31 -16.98 0.15 8.41
C GLY A 31 -16.85 0.47 6.92
N LYS A 32 -15.94 1.37 6.51
CA LYS A 32 -15.72 1.76 5.10
C LYS A 32 -14.45 1.11 4.56
N ILE A 33 -14.57 0.43 3.42
CA ILE A 33 -13.43 -0.08 2.66
C ILE A 33 -12.70 1.11 2.03
N LEU A 34 -11.42 1.30 2.35
CA LEU A 34 -10.56 2.36 1.80
C LEU A 34 -9.63 1.85 0.69
N TYR A 35 -9.30 0.56 0.74
CA TYR A 35 -8.47 -0.13 -0.23
C TYR A 35 -8.92 -1.58 -0.31
N GLU A 36 -9.03 -2.13 -1.51
CA GLU A 36 -9.31 -3.54 -1.76
C GLU A 36 -8.70 -3.96 -3.11
N ASP A 37 -8.04 -5.11 -3.14
CA ASP A 37 -7.55 -5.73 -4.38
C ASP A 37 -6.71 -4.80 -5.29
N GLY A 38 -5.80 -4.04 -4.68
CA GLY A 38 -4.92 -3.14 -5.41
C GLY A 38 -5.53 -1.80 -5.77
N LYS A 39 -6.80 -1.55 -5.39
CA LYS A 39 -7.53 -0.32 -5.73
C LYS A 39 -7.84 0.48 -4.48
N PHE A 40 -7.59 1.78 -4.55
CA PHE A 40 -8.06 2.74 -3.55
C PHE A 40 -9.49 3.16 -3.89
N THR A 41 -10.38 3.16 -2.91
CA THR A 41 -11.81 3.46 -3.10
C THR A 41 -12.15 4.92 -2.80
N THR A 42 -11.23 5.65 -2.16
CA THR A 42 -11.46 7.00 -1.64
C THR A 42 -10.48 8.05 -2.17
N VAL A 43 -9.47 7.64 -2.93
CA VAL A 43 -8.45 8.53 -3.50
C VAL A 43 -8.11 8.11 -4.93
N ASP A 44 -7.86 9.08 -5.80
CA ASP A 44 -7.21 8.83 -7.09
C ASP A 44 -5.69 8.85 -6.91
N ALA A 45 -5.05 7.71 -7.12
CA ALA A 45 -3.61 7.59 -6.99
C ALA A 45 -2.85 8.50 -7.97
N ASN A 46 -3.36 8.70 -9.19
CA ASN A 46 -2.70 9.53 -10.19
C ASN A 46 -2.67 11.00 -9.76
N GLU A 47 -3.81 11.52 -9.29
CA GLU A 47 -3.89 12.89 -8.75
C GLU A 47 -2.91 13.09 -7.58
N VAL A 48 -2.83 12.11 -6.67
CA VAL A 48 -1.89 12.15 -5.54
C VAL A 48 -0.44 12.20 -6.03
N TYR A 49 -0.07 11.38 -7.02
CA TYR A 49 1.28 11.38 -7.58
C TYR A 49 1.61 12.66 -8.32
N GLU A 50 0.69 13.19 -9.12
CA GLU A 50 0.87 14.47 -9.84
C GLU A 50 1.09 15.63 -8.86
N ARG A 51 0.27 15.70 -7.81
CA ARG A 51 0.41 16.71 -6.76
C ARG A 51 1.73 16.56 -6.00
N ALA A 52 2.11 15.33 -5.64
CA ALA A 52 3.37 15.06 -4.95
C ALA A 52 4.58 15.48 -5.81
N ASN A 53 4.57 15.13 -7.10
CA ASN A 53 5.64 15.50 -8.03
C ASN A 53 5.73 17.01 -8.26
N ARG A 54 4.59 17.71 -8.32
CA ARG A 54 4.57 19.18 -8.42
C ARG A 54 5.24 19.83 -7.21
N LEU A 55 4.84 19.41 -6.00
CA LEU A 55 5.42 19.94 -4.76
C LEU A 55 6.90 19.58 -4.62
N ALA A 56 7.31 18.39 -5.05
CA ALA A 56 8.71 18.00 -5.07
C ALA A 56 9.55 18.93 -5.95
N ARG A 57 9.08 19.29 -7.15
CA ARG A 57 9.77 20.27 -8.01
C ARG A 57 9.88 21.65 -7.37
N GLU A 58 8.79 22.14 -6.77
CA GLU A 58 8.77 23.42 -6.05
C GLU A 58 9.79 23.45 -4.89
N ILE A 59 9.97 22.34 -4.17
CA ILE A 59 10.93 22.22 -3.06
C ILE A 59 12.37 22.05 -3.57
N CYS A 60 12.57 21.26 -4.63
CA CYS A 60 13.89 20.95 -5.17
C CYS A 60 14.46 22.07 -6.08
N GLY A 61 13.63 23.01 -6.53
CA GLY A 61 14.04 24.15 -7.34
C GLY A 61 14.24 23.85 -8.83
N ASP A 62 13.53 22.84 -9.35
CA ASP A 62 13.45 22.53 -10.80
C ASP A 62 12.43 23.42 -11.53
#